data_AF-T5AHE0-F1
#
_entry.id   AF-T5AHE0-F1
#
_cell.length_a   1.000
_cell.length_b   1.000
_cell.length_c   1.000
_cell.angle_alpha   90.00
_cell.angle_beta   90.00
_cell.angle_gamma   90.00
#
_symmetry.space_group_name_H-M   'P 1'
#
loop_
_entity.id
_entity.type
_entity.pdbx_description
1 polymer ?
#
loop_
_entity_poly.entity_id
_entity_poly.type
_entity_poly.pdbx_seq_one_letter_code
_entity_poly.pdbx_strand_id
1 'polypeptide(L)'
;MMQLTVLMLASLPGLAAAATAYVPPPALLAKARDPTDKCILPGDFHVRDFAGISHDLGTTLSEYNFNYLSPATQVSTSCHFNASSKSTTPDWLTPRFSCQNRDVKFIWQDEKKSLLMIERACPDTKG
;
A
#
# COMPACT_ATOMS: atom_id res chain seq x y z
N MET A 1 -27.00 6.20 -48.99
CA MET A 1 -26.06 7.23 -48.52
C MET A 1 -26.03 7.17 -47.00
N MET A 2 -24.83 7.02 -46.43
CA MET A 2 -24.54 6.59 -45.06
C MET A 2 -25.04 7.60 -44.01
N GLN A 3 -25.88 7.17 -43.06
CA GLN A 3 -26.20 7.97 -41.87
C GLN A 3 -25.07 7.89 -40.85
N LEU A 4 -24.66 9.07 -40.38
CA LEU A 4 -23.76 9.31 -39.25
C LEU A 4 -24.27 8.59 -37.99
N THR A 5 -23.39 7.87 -37.30
CA THR A 5 -23.62 7.52 -35.88
C THR A 5 -22.44 8.03 -35.07
N VAL A 6 -22.70 9.07 -34.28
CA VAL A 6 -21.77 9.70 -33.34
C VAL A 6 -21.69 8.81 -32.10
N LEU A 7 -20.51 8.29 -31.77
CA LEU A 7 -20.25 7.58 -30.52
C LEU A 7 -19.99 8.60 -29.40
N MET A 8 -20.96 8.75 -28.48
CA MET A 8 -20.76 9.49 -27.24
C MET A 8 -19.81 8.72 -26.32
N LEU A 9 -18.66 9.32 -25.98
CA LEU A 9 -17.82 8.84 -24.88
C LEU A 9 -18.50 9.22 -23.55
N ALA A 10 -19.04 8.23 -22.84
CA ALA A 10 -19.51 8.40 -21.48
C ALA A 10 -18.30 8.67 -20.56
N SER A 11 -18.21 9.88 -20.00
CA SER A 11 -17.24 10.25 -18.99
C SER A 11 -17.55 9.50 -17.68
N LEU A 12 -16.62 8.65 -17.22
CA LEU A 12 -16.72 8.06 -15.89
C LEU A 12 -16.59 9.15 -14.83
N PRO A 13 -17.53 9.29 -13.88
CA PRO A 13 -17.34 10.16 -12.73
C PRO A 13 -16.23 9.57 -11.86
N GLY A 14 -15.10 10.28 -11.79
CA GLY A 14 -14.00 9.92 -10.90
C GLY A 14 -14.48 9.94 -9.45
N LEU A 15 -14.56 8.77 -8.82
CA LEU A 15 -14.71 8.64 -7.38
C LEU A 15 -13.45 9.21 -6.73
N ALA A 16 -13.52 10.45 -6.28
CA ALA A 16 -12.52 11.03 -5.39
C ALA A 16 -12.62 10.31 -4.04
N ALA A 17 -11.80 9.28 -3.85
CA ALA A 17 -11.60 8.69 -2.54
C ALA A 17 -10.98 9.76 -1.64
N ALA A 18 -11.76 10.24 -0.66
CA ALA A 18 -11.24 11.11 0.39
C ALA A 18 -10.27 10.29 1.25
N ALA A 19 -8.98 10.31 0.90
CA ALA A 19 -7.94 9.78 1.74
C ALA A 19 -7.94 10.60 3.05
N THR A 20 -8.26 9.97 4.17
CA THR A 20 -8.02 10.58 5.49
C THR A 20 -6.52 10.79 5.59
N ALA A 21 -6.06 12.05 5.48
CA ALA A 21 -4.65 12.38 5.61
C ALA A 21 -4.19 11.95 7.01
N TYR A 22 -3.31 10.94 7.05
CA TYR A 22 -2.67 10.52 8.29
C TYR A 22 -1.92 11.69 8.92
N VAL A 23 -2.14 11.94 10.21
CA VAL A 23 -1.40 12.94 10.99
C VAL A 23 -0.40 12.19 11.88
N PRO A 24 0.92 12.33 11.65
CA PRO A 24 1.92 11.68 12.48
C PRO A 24 1.88 12.20 13.93
N PRO A 25 2.24 11.38 14.92
CA PRO A 25 2.41 11.81 16.30
C PRO A 25 3.32 13.04 16.45
N PRO A 26 3.05 13.97 17.39
CA PRO A 26 3.83 15.21 17.55
C PRO A 26 5.34 15.01 17.71
N ALA A 27 5.77 13.93 18.38
CA ALA A 27 7.19 13.63 18.56
C ALA A 27 7.88 13.27 17.23
N LEU A 28 7.20 12.52 16.35
CA LEU A 28 7.72 12.20 15.01
C LEU A 28 7.72 13.45 14.12
N LEU A 29 6.71 14.31 14.24
CA LEU A 29 6.69 15.60 13.53
C LEU A 29 7.84 16.52 13.97
N ALA A 30 8.13 16.58 15.28
CA ALA A 30 9.24 17.37 15.79
C ALA A 30 10.58 16.85 15.26
N LYS A 31 10.77 15.53 15.27
CA LYS A 31 11.97 14.87 14.74
C LYS A 31 12.16 15.12 13.25
N ALA A 32 11.10 14.99 12.45
CA ALA A 32 11.15 15.25 11.01
C ALA A 32 11.41 16.73 10.64
N ARG A 33 11.22 17.66 11.59
CA ARG A 33 11.49 19.10 11.41
C ARG A 33 12.86 19.52 11.90
N ASP A 34 13.58 18.65 12.62
CA ASP A 34 14.93 18.94 13.09
C ASP A 34 15.91 18.83 11.91
N PRO A 35 16.59 19.92 11.51
CA PRO A 35 17.52 19.89 10.38
C PRO A 35 18.77 19.03 10.63
N THR A 36 19.00 18.60 11.87
CA THR A 36 20.11 17.72 12.25
C THR A 36 19.71 16.24 12.27
N ASP A 37 18.41 15.93 12.19
CA ASP A 37 17.89 14.56 12.11
C ASP A 37 17.67 14.14 10.64
N LYS A 38 17.72 12.83 10.37
CA LYS A 38 17.49 12.24 9.03
C LYS A 38 16.08 11.63 8.90
N CYS A 39 15.19 11.93 9.84
CA CYS A 39 13.82 11.44 9.89
C CYS A 39 13.00 11.98 8.71
N ILE A 40 12.62 11.07 7.80
CA ILE A 40 11.70 11.35 6.71
C ILE A 40 10.37 10.66 7.02
N LEU A 41 9.29 11.42 7.00
CA LEU A 41 7.94 10.87 7.15
C LEU A 41 7.48 10.29 5.81
N PRO A 42 6.91 9.06 5.80
CA PRO A 42 6.28 8.51 4.61
C PRO A 42 5.15 9.43 4.14
N GLY A 43 5.10 9.67 2.83
CA GLY A 43 4.04 10.41 2.17
C GLY A 43 3.23 9.49 1.28
N ASP A 44 3.04 9.91 0.02
CA ASP A 44 2.43 9.06 -0.99
C ASP A 44 3.31 7.84 -1.31
N PHE A 45 2.66 6.77 -1.77
CA PHE A 45 3.32 5.56 -2.22
C PHE A 45 2.73 5.08 -3.54
N HIS A 46 3.48 4.22 -4.21
CA HIS A 46 3.05 3.50 -5.39
C HIS A 46 3.14 2.00 -5.16
N VAL A 47 2.10 1.28 -5.58
CA VAL A 47 2.13 -0.16 -5.76
C VAL A 47 2.33 -0.40 -7.26
N ARG A 48 3.38 -1.14 -7.61
CA ARG A 48 3.75 -1.46 -8.98
C ARG A 48 3.73 -2.96 -9.20
N ASP A 49 3.49 -3.36 -10.45
CA ASP A 49 3.57 -4.75 -10.90
C ASP A 49 2.74 -5.71 -10.05
N PHE A 50 1.54 -5.27 -9.62
CA PHE A 50 0.66 -6.10 -8.82
C PHE A 50 0.16 -7.29 -9.63
N ALA A 51 0.51 -8.49 -9.18
CA ALA A 51 0.08 -9.75 -9.74
C ALA A 51 -0.58 -10.60 -8.64
N GLY A 52 -1.86 -10.92 -8.84
CA GLY A 52 -2.59 -11.88 -8.04
C GLY A 52 -2.59 -13.25 -8.72
N ILE A 53 -2.44 -14.32 -7.94
CA ILE A 53 -2.55 -15.70 -8.42
C ILE A 53 -3.84 -16.29 -7.87
N SER A 54 -4.58 -16.97 -8.75
CA SER A 54 -5.78 -17.71 -8.43
C SER A 54 -5.59 -19.17 -8.85
N HIS A 55 -6.02 -20.09 -7.97
CA HIS A 55 -6.03 -21.54 -8.24
C HIS A 55 -7.44 -22.05 -8.57
N ASP A 56 -8.44 -21.16 -8.63
CA ASP A 56 -9.87 -21.47 -8.81
C ASP A 56 -10.49 -20.68 -9.97
N LEU A 57 -9.75 -20.59 -11.07
CA LEU A 57 -10.16 -19.95 -12.34
C LEU A 57 -10.51 -18.45 -12.19
N GLY A 58 -9.90 -17.77 -11.23
CA GLY A 58 -10.06 -16.34 -11.00
C GLY A 58 -11.15 -15.98 -9.99
N THR A 59 -11.76 -16.96 -9.32
CA THR A 59 -12.83 -16.70 -8.33
C THR A 59 -12.26 -16.09 -7.05
N THR A 60 -11.10 -16.56 -6.60
CA THR A 60 -10.37 -16.03 -5.45
C THR A 60 -8.89 -15.83 -5.79
N LEU A 61 -8.32 -14.76 -5.22
CA LEU A 61 -6.88 -14.57 -5.23
C LEU A 61 -6.32 -15.15 -3.92
N SER A 62 -5.33 -16.02 -4.04
CA SER A 62 -4.72 -16.72 -2.91
C SER A 62 -3.27 -16.30 -2.67
N GLU A 63 -2.62 -15.71 -3.68
CA GLU A 63 -1.25 -15.24 -3.59
C GLU A 63 -1.10 -13.89 -4.29
N TYR A 64 -0.17 -13.07 -3.80
CA TYR A 64 0.07 -11.72 -4.29
C TYR A 64 1.57 -11.45 -4.41
N ASN A 65 1.96 -10.80 -5.50
CA ASN A 65 3.30 -10.24 -5.69
C ASN A 65 3.16 -8.81 -6.18
N PHE A 66 3.91 -7.88 -5.59
CA PHE A 66 3.94 -6.48 -6.01
C PHE A 66 5.18 -5.78 -5.49
N ASN A 67 5.47 -4.59 -6.02
CA ASN A 67 6.53 -3.72 -5.55
C ASN A 67 5.95 -2.49 -4.87
N TYR A 68 6.42 -2.18 -3.67
CA TYR A 68 6.15 -0.92 -2.98
C TYR A 68 7.24 0.09 -3.31
N LEU A 69 6.85 1.34 -3.59
CA LEU A 69 7.75 2.47 -3.71
C LEU A 69 7.21 3.68 -2.96
N SER A 70 8.04 4.24 -2.09
CA SER A 70 7.81 5.54 -1.45
C SER A 70 8.81 6.56 -2.01
N PRO A 71 8.38 7.54 -2.82
CA PRO A 71 9.28 8.56 -3.36
C PRO A 71 9.93 9.42 -2.28
N ALA A 72 9.21 9.70 -1.19
CA ALA A 72 9.69 10.56 -0.11
C ALA A 72 10.86 9.92 0.66
N THR A 73 10.71 8.66 1.08
CA THR A 73 11.72 7.93 1.85
C THR A 73 12.70 7.15 0.97
N GLN A 74 12.47 7.11 -0.34
CA GLN A 74 13.21 6.31 -1.33
C GLN A 74 13.18 4.80 -1.06
N VAL A 75 12.27 4.32 -0.22
CA VAL A 75 12.10 2.90 0.05
C VAL A 75 11.46 2.23 -1.15
N SER A 76 12.14 1.24 -1.72
CA SER A 76 11.64 0.35 -2.76
C SER A 76 11.80 -1.09 -2.30
N THR A 77 10.73 -1.88 -2.31
CA THR A 77 10.78 -3.27 -1.84
C THR A 77 9.72 -4.16 -2.47
N SER A 78 10.09 -5.42 -2.71
CA SER A 78 9.15 -6.44 -3.15
C SER A 78 8.36 -7.01 -1.98
N CYS A 79 7.08 -7.22 -2.22
CA CYS A 79 6.12 -7.72 -1.26
C CYS A 79 5.46 -8.98 -1.83
N HIS A 80 5.33 -10.00 -0.99
CA HIS A 80 4.83 -11.31 -1.38
C HIS A 80 3.87 -11.82 -0.31
N PHE A 81 2.80 -12.49 -0.75
CA PHE A 81 1.87 -13.18 0.13
C PHE A 81 1.47 -14.52 -0.49
N ASN A 82 1.42 -15.55 0.35
CA ASN A 82 0.92 -16.89 0.02
C ASN A 82 0.56 -17.64 1.31
N ALA A 83 0.17 -18.91 1.18
CA ALA A 83 -0.23 -19.75 2.31
C ALA A 83 0.84 -19.96 3.41
N SER A 84 2.12 -19.78 3.12
CA SER A 84 3.20 -19.92 4.11
C SER A 84 3.55 -18.60 4.82
N SER A 85 3.02 -17.48 4.31
CA SER A 85 3.26 -16.15 4.87
C SER A 85 2.71 -16.06 6.29
N LYS A 86 3.56 -15.62 7.22
CA LYS A 86 3.20 -15.48 8.64
C LYS A 86 2.92 -14.03 8.99
N SER A 87 1.88 -13.82 9.79
CA SER A 87 1.60 -12.50 10.32
C SER A 87 2.71 -12.07 11.28
N THR A 88 3.04 -10.78 11.26
CA THR A 88 4.00 -10.15 12.18
C THR A 88 3.30 -9.43 13.34
N THR A 89 1.98 -9.58 13.44
CA THR A 89 1.16 -9.08 14.55
C THR A 89 0.65 -10.24 15.38
N PRO A 90 0.40 -10.05 16.70
CA PRO A 90 -0.26 -11.05 17.52
C PRO A 90 -1.64 -11.45 16.97
N ASP A 91 -2.05 -12.69 17.21
CA ASP A 91 -3.23 -13.32 16.60
C ASP A 91 -4.57 -12.59 16.88
N TRP A 92 -4.63 -11.80 17.96
CA TRP A 92 -5.82 -11.03 18.33
C TRP A 92 -5.98 -9.69 17.57
N LEU A 93 -5.05 -9.34 16.67
CA LEU A 93 -5.04 -8.11 15.89
C LEU A 93 -5.14 -8.42 14.40
N THR A 94 -5.54 -7.43 13.60
CA THR A 94 -5.59 -7.56 12.14
C THR A 94 -4.22 -7.99 11.59
N PRO A 95 -4.13 -9.10 10.85
CA PRO A 95 -2.87 -9.63 10.36
C PRO A 95 -2.11 -8.64 9.48
N ARG A 96 -0.82 -8.45 9.76
CA ARG A 96 0.11 -7.68 8.92
C ARG A 96 1.24 -8.53 8.41
N PHE A 97 1.53 -8.44 7.13
CA PHE A 97 2.60 -9.19 6.47
C PHE A 97 3.73 -8.24 6.09
N SER A 98 4.97 -8.63 6.38
CA SER A 98 6.14 -7.84 6.00
C SER A 98 6.50 -8.08 4.54
N CYS A 99 6.86 -7.01 3.85
CA CYS A 99 7.61 -7.10 2.61
C CYS A 99 9.06 -7.54 2.89
N GLN A 100 9.88 -7.65 1.84
CA GLN A 100 11.29 -7.99 2.01
C GLN A 100 12.01 -6.98 2.92
N ASN A 101 11.72 -5.69 2.77
CA ASN A 101 12.04 -4.69 3.78
C ASN A 101 10.99 -4.74 4.91
N ARG A 102 11.45 -5.06 6.13
CA ARG A 102 10.61 -5.27 7.31
C ARG A 102 9.90 -4.00 7.81
N ASP A 103 10.38 -2.83 7.40
CA ASP A 103 9.76 -1.54 7.71
C ASP A 103 8.55 -1.25 6.84
N VAL A 104 8.36 -2.01 5.75
CA VAL A 104 7.14 -1.99 4.96
C VAL A 104 6.31 -3.23 5.26
N LYS A 105 5.05 -3.00 5.58
CA LYS A 105 4.05 -4.04 5.83
C LYS A 105 2.80 -3.76 5.02
N PHE A 106 1.98 -4.78 4.86
CA PHE A 106 0.68 -4.64 4.23
C PHE A 106 -0.39 -5.46 4.95
N ILE A 107 -1.63 -5.06 4.73
CA ILE A 107 -2.84 -5.79 5.09
C ILE A 107 -3.61 -6.03 3.80
N TRP A 108 -3.93 -7.29 3.52
CA TRP A 108 -4.90 -7.64 2.49
C TRP A 108 -6.30 -7.65 3.11
N GLN A 109 -7.22 -6.85 2.57
CA GLN A 109 -8.63 -6.85 2.98
C GLN A 109 -9.43 -7.60 1.93
N ASP A 110 -9.68 -8.89 2.18
CA ASP A 110 -10.27 -9.77 1.18
C ASP A 110 -11.69 -9.36 0.77
N GLU A 111 -12.52 -8.93 1.74
CA GLU A 111 -13.90 -8.48 1.48
C GLU A 111 -13.97 -7.29 0.52
N LYS A 112 -12.99 -6.37 0.60
CA LYS A 112 -12.93 -5.17 -0.23
C LYS A 112 -12.02 -5.33 -1.45
N LYS A 113 -11.33 -6.48 -1.55
CA LYS A 113 -10.26 -6.73 -2.51
C LYS A 113 -9.27 -5.56 -2.59
N SER A 114 -8.86 -5.06 -1.41
CA SER A 114 -8.05 -3.84 -1.29
C SER A 114 -6.79 -4.08 -0.46
N LEU A 115 -5.72 -3.40 -0.83
CA LEU A 115 -4.44 -3.43 -0.14
C LEU A 115 -4.28 -2.18 0.72
N LEU A 116 -3.93 -2.36 2.00
CA LEU A 116 -3.49 -1.27 2.86
C LEU A 116 -1.97 -1.38 3.04
N MET A 117 -1.24 -0.32 2.69
CA MET A 117 0.21 -0.24 2.87
C MET A 117 0.57 0.50 4.15
N ILE A 118 1.63 0.06 4.81
CA ILE A 118 2.14 0.62 6.06
C ILE A 118 3.66 0.71 5.92
N GLU A 119 4.22 1.90 6.08
CA GLU A 119 5.66 2.12 6.17
C GLU A 119 6.00 2.68 7.55
N ARG A 120 7.06 2.15 8.18
CA ARG A 120 7.60 2.69 9.42
C ARG A 120 8.20 4.07 9.14
N ALA A 121 7.75 5.07 9.89
CA ALA A 121 8.33 6.39 9.83
C ALA A 121 9.63 6.44 10.64
N CYS A 122 10.70 6.96 10.03
CA CYS A 122 11.96 7.29 10.69
C CYS A 122 12.67 6.12 11.42
N PRO A 123 13.00 5.04 10.68
CA PRO A 123 13.38 3.70 11.19
C PRO A 123 14.54 3.71 12.18
N ASP A 124 14.22 3.96 13.46
CA ASP A 124 15.10 3.82 14.60
C ASP A 124 14.33 3.35 15.85
N THR A 125 14.94 3.41 17.03
CA THR A 125 14.30 2.95 18.27
C THR A 125 13.08 3.77 18.68
N LYS A 126 12.85 4.94 18.07
CA LYS A 126 11.77 5.87 18.37
C LYS A 126 10.78 6.05 17.21
N GLY A 127 10.96 5.32 16.12
CA GLY A 127 10.10 5.32 14.94
C GLY A 127 10.39 4.12 14.10
#